data_AF-A0A2N0WVU9-F1
#
_entry.id   AF-A0A2N0WVU9-F1
#
_cell.length_a   1.000
_cell.length_b   1.000
_cell.length_c   1.000
_cell.angle_alpha   90.00
_cell.angle_beta   90.00
_cell.angle_gamma   90.00
#
_symmetry.space_group_name_H-M   'P 1'
#
loop_
_entity.id
_entity.type
_entity.pdbx_description
1 polymer ?
#
loop_
_entity_poly.entity_id
_entity_poly.type
_entity_poly.pdbx_seq_one_letter_code
_entity_poly.pdbx_strand_id
1 'polypeptide(L)'
;MDVRSAFNSGLAGFQDASVQLSNASSRIAQAGITEKSINDSQQATGSNSPLAERASTSVTTELINLKVAEFQAKASAKVITTADEMVGTLIDTSA
;
A
#
# COMPACT_ATOMS: atom_id res chain seq x y z
N MET A 1 1.93 18.30 22.35
CA MET A 1 2.14 17.48 21.14
C MET A 1 2.90 18.35 20.16
N ASP A 2 4.20 18.13 20.01
CA ASP A 2 5.05 18.96 19.17
C ASP A 2 4.96 18.54 17.70
N VAL A 3 4.94 19.51 16.79
CA VAL A 3 4.94 19.30 15.34
C VAL A 3 6.11 18.39 14.89
N ARG A 4 7.24 18.46 15.61
CA ARG A 4 8.41 17.58 15.44
C ARG A 4 8.11 16.10 15.70
N SER A 5 7.23 15.80 16.65
CA SER A 5 6.83 14.43 16.97
C SER A 5 5.88 13.84 15.92
N ALA A 6 5.00 14.68 15.35
CA ALA A 6 4.09 14.30 14.26
C ALA A 6 4.84 14.12 12.92
N PHE A 7 5.83 14.97 12.66
CA PHE A 7 6.69 14.83 11.49
C PHE A 7 7.55 13.55 11.55
N ASN A 8 8.14 13.25 12.71
CA ASN A 8 8.96 12.05 12.88
C ASN A 8 8.14 10.75 12.75
N SER A 9 6.93 10.72 13.31
CA SER A 9 6.02 9.57 13.16
C SER A 9 5.46 9.46 11.74
N GLY A 10 5.21 10.58 11.06
CA GLY A 10 4.88 10.61 9.63
C GLY A 10 6.02 10.08 8.75
N LEU A 11 7.27 10.48 9.01
CA LEU A 11 8.42 10.00 8.25
C LEU A 11 8.66 8.50 8.46
N ALA A 12 8.59 8.02 9.70
CA ALA A 12 8.69 6.61 10.02
C ALA A 12 7.56 5.79 9.37
N GLY A 13 6.32 6.26 9.45
CA GLY A 13 5.16 5.62 8.83
C GLY A 13 5.22 5.61 7.30
N PHE A 14 5.75 6.67 6.69
CA PHE A 14 5.95 6.74 5.24
C PHE A 14 7.04 5.76 4.77
N GLN A 15 8.14 5.62 5.52
CA GLN A 15 9.20 4.68 5.20
C GLN A 15 8.70 3.23 5.28
N ASP A 16 7.96 2.88 6.34
CA ASP A 16 7.35 1.56 6.51
C ASP A 16 6.32 1.27 5.41
N ALA A 17 5.43 2.23 5.14
CA ALA A 17 4.44 2.10 4.06
C ALA A 17 5.10 1.90 2.69
N SER A 18 6.23 2.58 2.40
CA SER A 18 6.99 2.40 1.16
C SER A 18 7.55 0.97 1.03
N VAL A 19 8.11 0.42 2.11
CA VAL A 19 8.61 -0.97 2.15
C VAL A 19 7.46 -1.96 1.98
N GLN A 20 6.34 -1.76 2.66
CA GLN A 20 5.16 -2.63 2.52
C GLN A 20 4.55 -2.56 1.12
N LEU A 21 4.47 -1.36 0.53
CA LEU A 21 3.97 -1.16 -0.83
C LEU A 21 4.84 -1.89 -1.87
N SER A 22 6.17 -1.82 -1.73
CA SER A 22 7.11 -2.52 -2.60
C SER A 22 6.95 -4.05 -2.50
N ASN A 23 6.87 -4.58 -1.27
CA ASN A 23 6.64 -6.00 -1.05
C ASN A 23 5.28 -6.48 -1.57
N ALA A 24 4.21 -5.73 -1.32
CA ALA A 24 2.87 -6.03 -1.82
C ALA A 24 2.83 -6.01 -3.34
N SER A 25 3.47 -5.03 -3.99
CA SER A 25 3.56 -4.95 -5.46
C SER A 25 4.26 -6.17 -6.05
N SER A 26 5.36 -6.63 -5.43
CA SER A 26 6.07 -7.84 -5.86
C SER A 26 5.20 -9.10 -5.71
N ARG A 27 4.44 -9.21 -4.61
CA ARG A 27 3.54 -10.35 -4.37
C ARG A 27 2.36 -10.36 -5.34
N ILE A 28 1.77 -9.21 -5.64
CA ILE A 28 0.72 -9.07 -6.64
C ILE A 28 1.25 -9.46 -8.01
N ALA A 29 2.45 -9.00 -8.38
CA ALA A 29 3.07 -9.40 -9.64
C ALA A 29 3.20 -10.93 -9.70
N GLN A 30 3.77 -11.57 -8.66
CA GLN A 30 3.94 -13.03 -8.56
C GLN A 30 2.62 -13.81 -8.59
N ALA A 31 1.59 -13.31 -7.91
CA ALA A 31 0.28 -13.92 -7.83
C ALA A 31 -0.48 -13.76 -9.16
N GLY A 32 -0.36 -12.61 -9.83
CA GLY A 32 -0.92 -12.36 -11.15
C GLY A 32 -0.30 -13.21 -12.26
N ILE A 33 1.01 -13.49 -12.24
CA ILE A 33 1.63 -14.46 -13.17
C ILE A 33 1.12 -15.88 -12.90
N THR A 34 0.94 -16.25 -11.63
CA THR A 34 0.42 -17.57 -11.23
C THR A 34 -1.02 -17.75 -11.69
N GLU A 35 -1.88 -16.75 -11.48
CA GLU A 35 -3.25 -16.76 -12.01
C GLU A 35 -3.30 -16.84 -13.53
N LYS A 36 -2.47 -16.06 -14.23
CA LYS A 36 -2.43 -16.09 -15.70
C LYS A 36 -2.03 -17.48 -16.21
N SER A 37 -1.03 -18.12 -15.61
CA SER A 37 -0.62 -19.49 -15.97
C SER A 37 -1.70 -20.54 -15.67
N ILE A 38 -2.47 -20.39 -14.60
CA ILE A 38 -3.60 -21.27 -14.26
C ILE A 38 -4.76 -21.08 -15.26
N ASN A 39 -5.05 -19.84 -15.68
CA ASN A 39 -6.09 -19.55 -16.67
C ASN A 39 -5.71 -20.03 -18.09
N ASP A 40 -4.46 -19.85 -18.52
CA ASP A 40 -3.94 -20.35 -19.81
C ASP A 40 -3.99 -21.89 -19.89
N SER A 41 -3.79 -22.59 -18.77
CA SER A 41 -3.86 -24.06 -18.71
C SER A 41 -5.29 -24.61 -18.59
N GLN A 42 -6.25 -23.81 -18.12
CA GLN A 42 -7.68 -24.19 -18.07
C GLN A 42 -8.40 -24.06 -19.42
N GLN A 43 -7.88 -23.26 -20.35
CA GLN A 43 -8.48 -23.13 -21.68
C GLN A 43 -8.33 -24.41 -22.54
N ALA A 44 -7.44 -25.34 -22.14
CA ALA A 44 -7.27 -26.66 -22.76
C ALA A 44 -8.14 -27.77 -22.12
N THR A 45 -8.64 -27.59 -20.89
CA THR A 45 -9.47 -28.57 -20.19
C THR A 45 -10.44 -27.84 -19.25
N GLY A 46 -11.74 -27.82 -19.62
CA GLY A 46 -12.82 -27.10 -18.91
C GLY A 46 -13.16 -27.65 -17.52
N SER A 47 -12.19 -27.65 -16.61
CA SER A 47 -12.33 -28.06 -15.21
C SER A 47 -12.19 -26.84 -14.31
N ASN A 48 -13.31 -26.42 -13.72
CA ASN A 48 -13.34 -25.43 -12.64
C ASN A 48 -12.60 -26.01 -11.43
N SER A 49 -11.29 -25.75 -11.35
CA SER A 49 -10.42 -26.29 -10.32
C SER A 49 -10.42 -25.39 -9.08
N PRO A 50 -10.56 -25.94 -7.86
CA PRO A 50 -10.53 -25.16 -6.61
C PRO A 50 -9.19 -24.45 -6.36
N LEU A 51 -8.16 -24.74 -7.15
CA LEU A 51 -6.88 -24.01 -7.12
C LEU A 51 -7.00 -22.60 -7.73
N ALA A 52 -7.87 -22.39 -8.74
CA ALA A 52 -8.05 -21.07 -9.33
C ALA A 52 -8.71 -20.10 -8.35
N GLU A 53 -9.77 -20.53 -7.66
CA GLU A 53 -10.47 -19.70 -6.69
C GLU A 53 -9.61 -19.32 -5.47
N ARG A 54 -8.70 -20.22 -5.06
CA ARG A 54 -7.67 -19.92 -4.04
C ARG A 54 -6.64 -18.90 -4.54
N ALA A 55 -6.21 -18.99 -5.80
CA ALA A 55 -5.29 -18.02 -6.40
C ALA A 55 -5.93 -16.63 -6.52
N SER A 56 -7.21 -16.55 -6.91
CA SER A 56 -7.96 -15.29 -7.00
C SER A 56 -8.22 -14.65 -5.64
N THR A 57 -8.47 -15.46 -4.62
CA THR A 57 -8.55 -15.00 -3.23
C THR A 57 -7.21 -14.43 -2.76
N SER A 58 -6.08 -15.02 -3.17
CA SER A 58 -4.74 -14.49 -2.85
C SER A 58 -4.48 -13.14 -3.53
N VAL A 59 -4.72 -13.00 -4.84
CA VAL A 59 -4.51 -11.71 -5.53
C VAL A 59 -5.38 -10.60 -4.93
N THR A 60 -6.64 -10.90 -4.61
CA THR A 60 -7.55 -9.93 -3.99
C THR A 60 -7.07 -9.50 -2.60
N THR A 61 -6.59 -10.43 -1.79
CA THR A 61 -6.02 -10.14 -0.46
C THR A 61 -4.77 -9.26 -0.59
N GLU A 62 -3.94 -9.53 -1.58
CA GLU A 62 -2.70 -8.80 -1.82
C GLU A 62 -2.98 -7.38 -2.34
N LEU A 63 -4.02 -7.20 -3.17
CA LEU A 63 -4.52 -5.89 -3.60
C LEU A 63 -5.07 -5.06 -2.45
N ILE A 64 -5.78 -5.68 -1.50
CA ILE A 64 -6.25 -5.00 -0.29
C ILE A 64 -5.06 -4.53 0.54
N ASN A 65 -4.05 -5.38 0.74
CA ASN A 65 -2.81 -5.01 1.45
C ASN A 65 -2.08 -3.84 0.77
N LEU A 66 -2.00 -3.84 -0.57
CA LEU A 66 -1.43 -2.73 -1.33
C LEU A 66 -2.22 -1.43 -1.08
N LYS A 67 -3.55 -1.49 -1.08
CA LYS A 67 -4.40 -0.32 -0.81
C LYS A 67 -4.24 0.19 0.61
N VAL A 68 -4.13 -0.68 1.60
CA VAL A 68 -3.85 -0.30 3.00
C VAL A 68 -2.51 0.43 3.10
N ALA A 69 -1.46 -0.10 2.46
CA ALA A 69 -0.15 0.56 2.43
C ALA A 69 -0.21 1.94 1.73
N GLU A 70 -0.95 2.07 0.62
CA GLU A 70 -1.19 3.34 -0.06
C GLU A 70 -1.88 4.37 0.85
N PHE A 71 -2.93 3.94 1.57
CA PHE A 71 -3.62 4.80 2.54
C PHE A 71 -2.70 5.23 3.69
N GLN A 72 -1.88 4.31 4.21
CA GLN A 72 -0.91 4.60 5.26
C GLN A 72 0.14 5.62 4.80
N ALA A 73 0.64 5.47 3.57
CA ALA A 73 1.56 6.43 2.97
C ALA A 73 0.90 7.81 2.80
N LYS A 74 -0.35 7.85 2.31
CA LYS A 74 -1.11 9.10 2.12
C LYS A 74 -1.42 9.80 3.46
N ALA A 75 -1.78 9.04 4.49
CA ALA A 75 -2.00 9.58 5.83
C ALA A 75 -0.70 10.18 6.40
N SER A 76 0.41 9.46 6.26
CA SER A 76 1.74 9.92 6.69
C SER A 76 2.16 11.20 5.95
N ALA A 77 1.95 11.26 4.63
CA ALA A 77 2.18 12.45 3.83
C ALA A 77 1.29 13.62 4.29
N LYS A 78 0.02 13.38 4.60
CA LYS A 78 -0.89 14.42 5.10
C LYS A 78 -0.45 14.98 6.45
N VAL A 79 0.05 14.14 7.35
CA VAL A 79 0.63 14.58 8.63
C VAL A 79 1.86 15.46 8.40
N ILE A 80 2.74 15.07 7.47
CA ILE A 80 3.91 15.88 7.10
C ILE A 80 3.49 17.24 6.53
N THR A 81 2.53 17.28 5.61
CA THR A 81 2.03 18.54 5.03
C THR A 81 1.37 19.42 6.08
N THR A 82 0.52 18.87 6.95
CA THR A 82 -0.13 19.65 8.00
C THR A 82 0.86 20.11 9.06
N ALA A 83 1.92 19.34 9.34
CA ALA A 83 3.03 19.79 10.16
C ALA A 83 3.75 21.01 9.54
N ASP A 84 4.00 20.98 8.23
CA ASP A 84 4.61 22.09 7.49
C ASP A 84 3.72 23.35 7.46
N GLU A 85 2.42 23.18 7.18
CA GLU A 85 1.42 24.26 7.24
C GLU A 85 1.33 24.90 8.63
N MET A 86 1.38 24.11 9.70
CA MET A 86 1.37 24.62 11.08
C MET A 86 2.65 25.39 11.40
N VAL A 87 3.83 24.95 10.92
CA VAL A 87 5.08 25.70 11.06
C VAL A 87 5.02 27.01 10.28
N GLY A 88 4.53 27.00 9.04
CA GLY A 88 4.33 28.21 8.23
C GLY A 88 3.38 29.22 8.91
N THR A 89 2.26 28.74 9.46
CA THR A 89 1.29 29.57 10.18
C THR A 89 1.87 30.15 11.48
N LEU A 90 2.69 29.40 12.21
CA LEU A 90 3.39 29.89 13.41
C LEU A 90 4.42 30.98 13.07
N ILE A 91 5.08 30.90 11.91
CA ILE A 91 6.00 31.94 11.44
C ILE A 91 5.24 33.20 11.04
N ASP A 92 4.13 33.07 10.31
CA ASP A 92 3.33 34.20 9.84
C ASP A 92 2.63 34.96 10.99
N THR A 93 2.29 34.26 12.08
CA THR A 93 1.69 34.87 13.27
C THR A 93 2.69 35.41 14.29
N SER A 94 3.99 35.12 14.13
CA SER A 94 5.06 35.63 15.01
C SER A 94 5.91 36.74 14.40
N ALA A 95 5.69 37.09 13.13
CA ALA A 95 6.23 38.27 12.45
C ALA A 95 5.32 39.49 12.64
#